data_AF-A0A818AXB0-F1
#
_entry.id   AF-A0A818AXB0-F1
#
_cell.length_a   1.000
_cell.length_b   1.000
_cell.length_c   1.000
_cell.angle_alpha   90.00
_cell.angle_beta   90.00
_cell.angle_gamma   90.00
#
_symmetry.space_group_name_H-M   'P 1'
#
loop_
_entity.id
_entity.type
_entity.pdbx_description
1 polymer ?
#
loop_
_entity_poly.entity_id
_entity_poly.type
_entity_poly.pdbx_seq_one_letter_code
_entity_poly.pdbx_strand_id
1 'polypeptide(L)'
;MGKDALSIRKAQRWFNQFKNGNFELDDLPHTGRPLEVDMDLLKELIEEDNRLTTRCLAERLGCSHITVETHLRELGKMWKDGVWIPHDLSPHQLQHRVGVCMELMTSHCNYQRLYNLITGDEKWV
;
A
#
# COMPACT_ATOMS: atom_id res chain seq x y z
N MET A 1 -42.86 -32.21 8.81
CA MET A 1 -41.52 -31.67 9.15
C MET A 1 -41.68 -30.22 9.60
N GLY A 2 -40.90 -29.77 10.57
CA GLY A 2 -40.94 -28.36 11.02
C GLY A 2 -40.57 -27.41 9.89
N LYS A 3 -41.13 -26.20 9.89
CA LYS A 3 -40.91 -25.19 8.83
C LYS A 3 -39.44 -24.85 8.60
N ASP A 4 -38.58 -25.08 9.59
CA ASP A 4 -37.15 -24.76 9.56
C ASP A 4 -36.25 -26.00 9.31
N ALA A 5 -36.83 -27.16 8.98
CA ALA A 5 -36.06 -28.37 8.71
C ALA A 5 -35.36 -28.32 7.34
N LEU A 6 -34.16 -28.90 7.24
CA LEU A 6 -33.43 -29.04 5.98
C LEU A 6 -34.26 -29.81 4.94
N SER A 7 -34.17 -29.38 3.68
CA SER A 7 -34.79 -30.12 2.59
C SER A 7 -34.10 -31.47 2.39
N ILE A 8 -34.86 -32.48 1.94
CA ILE A 8 -34.35 -33.84 1.68
C ILE A 8 -33.11 -33.80 0.76
N ARG A 9 -33.12 -32.93 -0.26
CA ARG A 9 -31.99 -32.75 -1.18
C ARG A 9 -30.72 -32.25 -0.48
N LYS A 10 -30.85 -31.30 0.45
CA LYS A 10 -29.71 -30.81 1.25
C LYS A 10 -29.17 -31.91 2.15
N ALA A 11 -30.05 -32.68 2.81
CA ALA A 11 -29.66 -33.79 3.66
C ALA A 11 -28.91 -34.90 2.89
N GLN A 12 -29.38 -35.27 1.70
CA GLN A 12 -28.71 -36.24 0.82
C GLN A 12 -27.32 -35.77 0.37
N ARG A 13 -27.17 -34.48 0.04
CA ARG A 13 -25.88 -33.89 -0.34
C ARG A 13 -24.86 -33.99 0.80
N TRP A 14 -25.25 -33.59 2.01
CA TRP A 14 -24.40 -33.70 3.20
C TRP A 14 -24.04 -35.15 3.53
N PHE A 15 -25.02 -36.06 3.47
CA PHE A 15 -24.78 -37.48 3.71
C PHE A 15 -23.74 -38.08 2.74
N ASN A 16 -23.79 -37.69 1.46
CA ASN A 16 -22.80 -38.11 0.47
C ASN A 16 -21.40 -37.52 0.75
N GLN A 17 -21.30 -36.27 1.20
CA GLN A 17 -20.01 -35.69 1.60
C GLN A 17 -19.40 -36.44 2.79
N PHE A 18 -20.19 -36.73 3.83
CA PHE A 18 -19.73 -37.51 4.97
C PHE A 18 -19.31 -38.93 4.59
N LYS A 19 -20.06 -39.60 3.70
CA LYS A 19 -19.69 -40.93 3.19
C LYS A 19 -18.36 -40.91 2.43
N ASN A 20 -18.04 -39.81 1.77
CA ASN A 20 -16.79 -39.60 1.06
C ASN A 20 -15.65 -39.09 1.97
N GLY A 21 -15.86 -39.05 3.29
CA GLY A 21 -14.85 -38.63 4.27
C GLY A 21 -14.65 -37.12 4.38
N ASN A 22 -15.48 -36.30 3.71
CA ASN A 22 -15.46 -34.86 3.89
C ASN A 22 -16.39 -34.46 5.05
N PHE A 23 -15.78 -34.08 6.17
CA PHE A 23 -16.45 -33.61 7.38
C PHE A 23 -16.29 -32.09 7.61
N GLU A 24 -15.78 -31.36 6.62
CA GLU A 24 -15.78 -29.89 6.67
C GLU A 24 -17.22 -29.39 6.63
N LEU A 25 -17.62 -28.70 7.71
CA LEU A 25 -18.95 -28.13 7.86
C LEU A 25 -19.03 -26.70 7.33
N ASP A 26 -17.87 -26.07 7.13
CA ASP A 26 -17.77 -24.73 6.60
C ASP A 26 -18.05 -24.70 5.10
N ASP A 27 -18.69 -23.63 4.65
CA ASP A 27 -18.88 -23.41 3.22
C ASP A 27 -17.53 -23.24 2.54
N LEU A 28 -17.33 -23.99 1.44
CA LEU A 28 -16.17 -23.78 0.57
C LEU A 28 -16.13 -22.33 0.08
N PRO A 29 -14.93 -21.79 -0.19
CA PRO A 29 -14.78 -20.45 -0.74
C PRO A 29 -15.69 -20.29 -1.95
N HIS A 30 -16.68 -19.41 -1.84
CA HIS A 30 -17.47 -19.04 -3.00
C HIS A 30 -16.57 -18.23 -3.93
N THR A 31 -16.51 -18.64 -5.20
CA THR A 31 -16.07 -17.76 -6.28
C THR A 31 -17.05 -16.59 -6.32
N GLY A 32 -16.70 -15.49 -5.64
CA GLY A 32 -17.49 -14.26 -5.67
C GLY A 32 -17.54 -13.67 -7.09
N ARG A 33 -18.11 -12.46 -7.21
CA ARG A 33 -18.06 -11.73 -8.48
C ARG A 33 -16.59 -11.42 -8.82
N PRO A 34 -16.09 -11.73 -10.02
CA PRO A 34 -14.76 -11.30 -10.42
C PRO A 34 -14.70 -9.77 -10.39
N LEU A 35 -13.75 -9.22 -9.63
CA LEU A 35 -13.39 -7.80 -9.74
C LEU A 35 -12.59 -7.66 -11.03
N GLU A 36 -13.23 -7.11 -12.05
CA GLU A 36 -12.73 -6.95 -13.42
C GLU A 36 -11.69 -5.82 -13.55
N VAL A 37 -10.95 -5.53 -12.48
CA VAL A 37 -9.89 -4.52 -12.48
C VAL A 37 -8.55 -5.22 -12.53
N ASP A 38 -7.75 -4.85 -13.52
CA ASP A 38 -6.37 -5.30 -13.64
C ASP A 38 -5.54 -4.71 -12.49
N MET A 39 -5.21 -5.56 -11.53
CA MET A 39 -4.45 -5.20 -10.34
C MET A 39 -2.98 -4.89 -10.64
N ASP A 40 -2.44 -5.44 -11.72
CA ASP A 40 -1.06 -5.17 -12.12
C ASP A 40 -0.98 -3.81 -12.80
N LEU A 41 -1.96 -3.48 -13.65
CA LEU A 41 -2.10 -2.13 -14.20
C LEU A 41 -2.30 -1.05 -13.12
N LEU A 42 -3.09 -1.34 -12.08
CA LEU A 42 -3.24 -0.44 -10.93
C LEU A 42 -1.90 -0.20 -10.22
N LYS A 43 -1.07 -1.23 -10.04
CA LYS A 43 0.26 -1.08 -9.42
C LYS A 43 1.19 -0.24 -10.30
N GLU A 44 1.22 -0.50 -11.60
CA GLU A 44 2.04 0.27 -12.54
C GLU A 44 1.71 1.77 -12.50
N LEU A 45 0.42 2.11 -12.49
CA LEU A 45 -0.02 3.51 -12.39
C LEU A 45 0.42 4.19 -11.09
N ILE A 46 0.44 3.46 -9.97
CA ILE A 46 0.86 3.99 -8.66
C ILE A 46 2.38 4.17 -8.60
N GLU A 47 3.15 3.26 -9.19
CA GLU A 47 4.62 3.36 -9.25
C GLU A 47 5.07 4.49 -10.20
N GLU A 48 4.31 4.74 -11.27
CA GLU A 48 4.53 5.88 -12.17
C GLU A 48 4.26 7.22 -11.47
N ASP A 49 3.08 7.36 -10.82
CA ASP A 49 2.72 8.56 -10.08
C ASP A 49 1.85 8.24 -8.85
N ASN A 50 2.48 8.28 -7.68
CA ASN A 50 1.81 8.03 -6.40
C ASN A 50 0.87 9.16 -5.95
N ARG A 51 0.82 10.28 -6.68
CA ARG A 51 -0.07 11.42 -6.37
C ARG A 51 -1.41 11.36 -7.09
N LEU A 52 -1.62 10.36 -7.95
CA LEU A 52 -2.88 10.19 -8.65
C LEU A 52 -4.04 9.97 -7.68
N THR A 53 -5.13 10.69 -7.91
CA THR A 53 -6.36 10.51 -7.13
C THR A 53 -7.06 9.20 -7.52
N THR A 54 -7.87 8.66 -6.62
CA THR A 54 -8.70 7.46 -6.90
C THR A 54 -9.64 7.65 -8.09
N ARG A 55 -10.08 8.90 -8.38
CA ARG A 55 -10.89 9.22 -9.56
C ARG A 55 -10.08 9.14 -10.85
N CYS A 56 -8.88 9.72 -10.88
CA CYS A 56 -7.99 9.62 -12.04
C CYS A 56 -7.62 8.17 -12.35
N LEU A 57 -7.34 7.38 -11.31
CA LEU A 57 -7.07 5.95 -11.45
C LEU A 57 -8.30 5.21 -12.00
N ALA A 58 -9.49 5.52 -11.50
CA ALA A 58 -10.74 4.91 -11.95
C ALA A 58 -11.05 5.22 -13.42
N GLU A 59 -10.81 6.46 -13.87
CA GLU A 59 -10.94 6.85 -15.28
C GLU A 59 -9.98 6.07 -16.19
N ARG A 60 -8.71 5.90 -15.76
CA ARG A 60 -7.71 5.12 -16.52
C ARG A 60 -8.04 3.62 -16.56
N LEU A 61 -8.58 3.09 -15.46
CA LEU A 61 -8.91 1.66 -15.32
C LEU A 61 -10.33 1.31 -15.81
N GLY A 62 -11.13 2.30 -16.22
CA GLY A 62 -12.51 2.09 -16.68
C GLY A 62 -13.45 1.53 -15.60
N CYS A 63 -13.17 1.79 -14.32
CA CYS A 63 -13.93 1.24 -13.20
C CYS A 63 -14.46 2.34 -12.26
N SER A 64 -15.12 1.96 -11.17
CA SER A 64 -15.58 2.95 -10.18
C SER A 64 -14.44 3.33 -9.21
N HIS A 65 -14.43 4.58 -8.74
CA HIS A 65 -13.44 5.01 -7.73
C HIS A 65 -13.51 4.21 -6.41
N ILE A 66 -14.69 3.68 -6.07
CA ILE A 66 -14.88 2.79 -4.89
C ILE A 66 -14.15 1.45 -5.11
N THR A 67 -14.17 0.95 -6.34
CA THR A 67 -13.44 -0.26 -6.74
C THR A 67 -11.95 -0.06 -6.59
N VAL A 68 -11.42 1.07 -7.08
CA VAL A 68 -10.01 1.46 -6.88
C VAL A 68 -9.66 1.56 -5.40
N GLU A 69 -10.49 2.22 -4.58
CA GLU A 69 -10.24 2.37 -3.15
C GLU A 69 -10.23 1.03 -2.40
N THR A 70 -11.09 0.09 -2.80
CA THR A 70 -11.10 -1.28 -2.25
C THR A 70 -9.80 -2.00 -2.57
N HIS A 71 -9.38 -1.96 -3.83
CA HIS A 71 -8.15 -2.60 -4.28
C HIS A 71 -6.88 -1.98 -3.71
N LEU A 72 -6.84 -0.65 -3.55
CA LEU A 72 -5.74 0.01 -2.85
C LEU A 72 -5.61 -0.49 -1.41
N ARG A 73 -6.73 -0.69 -0.71
CA ARG A 73 -6.74 -1.27 0.64
C ARG A 73 -6.27 -2.72 0.65
N GLU A 74 -6.70 -3.55 -0.31
CA GLU A 74 -6.21 -4.93 -0.47
C GLU A 74 -4.70 -5.00 -0.73
N LEU A 75 -4.15 -4.01 -1.45
CA LEU A 75 -2.71 -3.86 -1.69
C LEU A 75 -1.95 -3.24 -0.50
N GLY A 76 -2.63 -2.87 0.59
CA GLY A 76 -2.04 -2.19 1.75
C GLY A 76 -1.54 -0.77 1.45
N LYS A 77 -2.03 -0.14 0.37
CA LYS A 77 -1.69 1.24 0.01
C LYS A 77 -2.58 2.21 0.79
N MET A 78 -1.98 3.27 1.31
CA MET A 78 -2.66 4.35 2.02
C MET A 78 -2.13 5.69 1.55
N TRP A 79 -3.01 6.69 1.46
CA TRP A 79 -2.60 8.06 1.17
C TRP A 79 -1.73 8.61 2.29
N LYS A 80 -0.65 9.28 1.91
CA LYS A 80 0.23 10.02 2.81
C LYS A 80 0.54 11.37 2.19
N ASP A 81 0.50 12.41 3.01
CA ASP A 81 0.87 13.74 2.56
C ASP A 81 2.36 13.83 2.24
N GLY A 82 2.68 14.68 1.26
CA GLY A 82 4.06 14.96 0.90
C GLY A 82 4.81 15.69 2.02
N VAL A 83 6.11 15.45 2.10
CA VAL A 83 6.99 16.20 3.00
C VAL A 83 7.27 17.57 2.39
N TRP A 84 7.15 18.63 3.19
CA TRP A 84 7.55 19.97 2.76
C TRP A 84 9.07 20.05 2.64
N ILE A 85 9.57 20.41 1.45
CA ILE A 85 10.98 20.57 1.17
C ILE A 85 11.28 22.08 1.12
N PRO A 86 12.20 22.62 1.95
CA PRO A 86 12.41 24.06 2.05
C PRO A 86 12.88 24.75 0.78
N HIS A 87 13.62 24.05 -0.07
CA HIS A 87 14.21 24.62 -1.27
C HIS A 87 14.33 23.57 -2.36
N ASP A 88 14.06 23.99 -3.59
CA ASP A 88 14.31 23.18 -4.78
C ASP A 88 15.78 23.34 -5.20
N LEU A 89 16.58 22.30 -4.98
CA LEU A 89 18.02 22.36 -5.15
C LEU A 89 18.40 22.07 -6.60
N SER A 90 19.27 22.90 -7.16
CA SER A 90 19.92 22.61 -8.44
C SER A 90 20.80 21.35 -8.35
N PRO A 91 21.04 20.65 -9.47
CA PRO A 91 21.94 19.50 -9.50
C PRO A 91 23.34 19.77 -8.92
N HIS A 92 23.87 20.97 -9.16
CA HIS A 92 25.16 21.40 -8.60
C HIS A 92 25.10 21.53 -7.06
N GLN A 93 24.05 22.14 -6.51
CA GLN A 93 23.87 22.25 -5.06
C GLN A 93 23.71 20.87 -4.40
N LEU A 94 23.00 19.94 -5.04
CA LEU A 94 22.88 18.56 -4.57
C LEU A 94 24.25 17.88 -4.50
N GLN A 95 25.03 17.95 -5.57
CA GLN A 95 26.35 17.34 -5.63
C GLN A 95 27.31 17.94 -4.60
N HIS A 96 27.32 19.28 -4.47
CA HIS A 96 28.15 19.98 -3.49
C HIS A 96 27.79 19.55 -2.05
N ARG A 97 26.49 19.50 -1.71
CA ARG A 97 26.03 19.05 -0.39
C ARG A 97 26.46 17.61 -0.10
N VAL A 98 26.30 16.72 -1.06
CA VAL A 98 26.73 15.32 -0.93
C VAL A 98 28.24 15.24 -0.70
N GLY A 99 29.05 15.99 -1.46
CA GLY A 99 30.50 16.03 -1.30
C GLY A 99 30.93 16.50 0.09
N VAL A 100 30.41 17.63 0.55
CA VAL A 100 30.69 18.17 1.90
C VAL A 100 30.28 17.16 2.98
N CYS A 101 29.12 16.52 2.86
CA CYS A 101 28.70 15.50 3.82
C CYS A 101 29.62 14.28 3.83
N MET A 102 30.07 13.79 2.67
CA MET A 102 31.01 12.67 2.60
C MET A 102 32.36 13.03 3.24
N GLU A 103 32.88 14.23 2.97
CA GLU A 103 34.12 14.72 3.58
C GLU A 103 34.00 14.85 5.09
N LEU A 104 32.93 15.47 5.59
CA LEU A 104 32.67 15.57 7.03
C LEU A 104 32.56 14.19 7.67
N MET A 105 31.88 13.24 7.00
CA MET A 105 31.69 11.89 7.56
C MET A 105 32.99 11.08 7.59
N THR A 106 33.84 11.20 6.57
CA THR A 106 35.11 10.45 6.46
C THR A 106 36.25 11.07 7.26
N SER A 107 36.32 12.40 7.35
CA SER A 107 37.34 13.09 8.13
C SER A 107 37.01 13.18 9.62
N HIS A 108 35.75 12.93 10.01
CA HIS A 108 35.26 13.04 11.38
C HIS A 108 34.52 11.79 11.85
N CYS A 109 34.97 10.61 11.41
CA CYS A 109 34.46 9.29 11.83
C CYS A 109 34.44 9.09 13.35
N ASN A 110 35.28 9.83 14.07
CA ASN A 110 35.24 9.93 15.52
C ASN A 110 34.53 11.23 15.93
N TYR A 111 33.46 11.11 16.73
CA TYR A 111 32.65 12.23 17.24
C TYR A 111 33.44 13.26 18.10
N GLN A 112 34.77 13.13 18.20
CA GLN A 112 35.67 14.01 18.94
C GLN A 112 35.55 15.49 18.55
N ARG A 113 35.32 15.80 17.27
CA ARG A 113 35.14 17.19 16.81
C ARG A 113 33.78 17.78 17.14
N LEU A 114 32.75 16.96 17.39
CA LEU A 114 31.44 17.46 17.80
C LEU A 114 31.49 18.09 19.20
N TYR A 115 32.40 17.63 20.08
CA TYR A 115 32.56 18.21 21.41
C TYR A 115 33.00 19.68 21.39
N ASN A 116 33.66 20.11 20.31
CA ASN A 116 34.12 21.49 20.14
C ASN A 116 33.29 22.26 19.10
N LEU A 117 32.17 21.69 18.62
CA LEU A 117 31.33 22.33 17.62
C LEU A 117 30.42 23.35 18.30
N ILE A 118 30.57 24.62 17.92
CA ILE A 118 29.68 25.71 18.32
C ILE A 118 28.94 26.17 17.06
N THR A 119 27.61 26.25 17.13
CA THR A 119 26.73 26.68 16.03
C THR A 119 25.72 27.71 16.53
N GLY A 120 25.24 28.57 15.64
CA GLY A 120 24.20 29.58 15.90
C GLY A 120 23.44 29.89 14.62
N ASP A 121 22.14 30.14 14.76
CA ASP A 121 21.24 30.58 13.68
C ASP A 121 20.26 31.61 14.22
N GLU A 122 19.80 32.51 13.36
CA GLU A 122 18.88 33.59 13.71
C GLU A 122 17.43 33.20 13.36
N LYS A 123 16.49 33.44 14.28
CA LYS A 123 15.07 33.18 14.06
C LYS A 123 14.23 34.40 14.43
N TRP A 124 13.25 34.72 13.59
CA TRP A 124 12.26 35.76 13.86
C TRP A 124 11.36 35.39 15.06
N VAL A 125 11.04 36.38 15.89
CA VAL A 125 10.13 36.30 17.05
C VAL A 125 8.75 36.83 16.67
#